data_AF-M4T1K3-F1
#
_entry.id   AF-M4T1K3-F1
#
_cell.length_a   1.000
_cell.length_b   1.000
_cell.length_c   1.000
_cell.angle_alpha   90.00
_cell.angle_beta   90.00
_cell.angle_gamma   90.00
#
_symmetry.space_group_name_H-M   'P 1'
#
loop_
_entity.id
_entity.type
_entity.pdbx_description
1 polymer ?
#
loop_
_entity_poly.entity_id
_entity_poly.type
_entity_poly.pdbx_seq_one_letter_code
_entity_poly.pdbx_strand_id
1 'polypeptide(L)'
;MFSQCTRWIAVSIAFMLCGTSDTANAAQADEIDTFFALFDVYEAAKALGTTTYKQQSKREALTNIGNYNITASSDDWEQLVAAMQKDGGWPQYKAKPENANINYDWSSDFETWSAAHENTKDKNQPWVKQHEALMQATNLNACAQAINITAAEAKRLWQKIADKPKIGSTDAEESLRNSVTAALCGPLSPRVGDTLNCGDITDVADKAKASACAESNHGKALSDDLICFCSRSTDGPCLHAAGDREVITGNLEDGILAELTAKCPKGATTLEPNNRLQISLAQLQARIPQHTRTATKVILGKKRDTNCNNAADSCLEYSQYYAEDKSGFWSIPWVANLVQALNAYKAIKDKENNDVKALELIKTLETATQAELARQASLERAQEATYKAGPKQNQEIQHTAEQMCNKVTETDAKVCNATEICHFVESNKKGKKCTLKKDGKAKLEKDSQETGGKDGKPDCSSHQDQTSCEKENDGLPASSPRTCGWITFTDKEGKLPKPECRSSSLLLNKQFALSVFSAFAALLF
;
A
#
# COMPACT_ATOMS: atom_id res chain seq x y z
N MET A 1 -40.02 23.67 -3.95
CA MET A 1 -40.75 22.76 -4.86
C MET A 1 -39.76 22.35 -5.94
N PHE A 2 -39.22 21.15 -6.05
CA PHE A 2 -39.70 19.80 -5.78
C PHE A 2 -38.54 18.94 -5.25
N SER A 3 -38.85 18.03 -4.32
CA SER A 3 -37.94 17.00 -3.79
C SER A 3 -38.05 15.74 -4.64
N GLN A 4 -36.91 15.18 -5.04
CA GLN A 4 -36.80 13.87 -5.66
C GLN A 4 -36.33 12.80 -4.65
N CYS A 5 -36.56 11.55 -5.04
CA CYS A 5 -35.94 10.31 -4.56
C CYS A 5 -36.35 9.74 -3.21
N THR A 6 -37.19 8.69 -3.24
CA THR A 6 -36.79 7.38 -2.66
C THR A 6 -37.62 6.26 -3.28
N ARG A 7 -36.96 5.26 -3.90
CA ARG A 7 -37.54 3.94 -4.21
C ARG A 7 -36.86 2.93 -3.29
N TRP A 8 -37.63 2.37 -2.36
CA TRP A 8 -37.23 1.19 -1.59
C TRP A 8 -37.84 -0.04 -2.26
N ILE A 9 -37.01 -1.04 -2.60
CA ILE A 9 -37.47 -2.39 -2.94
C ILE A 9 -37.35 -3.22 -1.66
N ALA A 10 -38.49 -3.58 -1.07
CA ALA A 10 -38.56 -4.56 0.00
C ALA A 10 -38.66 -5.96 -0.60
N VAL A 11 -37.65 -6.79 -0.40
CA VAL A 11 -37.73 -8.23 -0.69
C VAL A 11 -38.19 -8.93 0.60
N SER A 12 -39.42 -9.44 0.58
CA SER A 12 -39.96 -10.26 1.67
C SER A 12 -39.66 -11.73 1.38
N ILE A 13 -38.83 -12.37 2.21
CA ILE A 13 -38.67 -13.83 2.21
C ILE A 13 -39.54 -14.38 3.33
N ALA A 14 -40.66 -14.99 2.97
CA ALA A 14 -41.51 -15.72 3.90
C ALA A 14 -41.00 -17.16 4.03
N PHE A 15 -40.34 -17.48 5.14
CA PHE A 15 -40.13 -18.87 5.56
C PHE A 15 -41.31 -19.30 6.42
N MET A 16 -42.17 -20.16 5.88
CA MET A 16 -43.22 -20.85 6.62
C MET A 16 -42.60 -22.14 7.19
N LEU A 17 -42.16 -22.08 8.46
CA LEU A 17 -41.76 -23.25 9.24
C LEU A 17 -43.00 -23.82 9.93
N CYS A 18 -43.55 -24.90 9.39
CA CYS A 18 -44.50 -25.74 10.10
C CYS A 18 -43.69 -26.82 10.83
N GLY A 19 -43.45 -26.62 12.13
CA GLY A 19 -42.74 -27.59 12.97
C GLY A 19 -43.72 -28.62 13.53
N THR A 20 -43.70 -29.84 13.00
CA THR A 20 -44.18 -31.03 13.72
C THR A 20 -42.98 -31.72 14.33
N SER A 21 -42.84 -31.59 15.65
CA SER A 21 -41.86 -32.32 16.45
C SER A 21 -42.36 -33.76 16.67
N ASP A 22 -42.18 -34.62 15.67
CA ASP A 22 -42.29 -36.07 15.83
C ASP A 22 -40.88 -36.66 15.90
N THR A 23 -40.54 -37.24 17.06
CA THR A 23 -39.32 -38.05 17.24
C THR A 23 -39.51 -39.37 16.50
N ALA A 24 -39.39 -39.34 15.17
CA ALA A 24 -39.37 -40.53 14.32
C ALA A 24 -37.95 -41.13 14.30
N ASN A 25 -37.85 -42.45 14.48
CA ASN A 25 -36.60 -43.19 14.35
C ASN A 25 -35.93 -42.91 12.98
N ALA A 26 -34.62 -42.71 12.95
CA ALA A 26 -33.88 -42.49 11.69
C ALA A 26 -34.03 -43.69 10.74
N ALA A 27 -34.37 -43.47 9.47
CA ALA A 27 -34.37 -44.44 8.38
C ALA A 27 -33.11 -44.27 7.49
N GLN A 28 -33.03 -44.99 6.37
CA GLN A 28 -31.93 -44.90 5.40
C GLN A 28 -31.85 -43.49 4.78
N ALA A 29 -30.63 -42.94 4.68
CA ALA A 29 -30.37 -41.59 4.11
C ALA A 29 -31.10 -40.43 4.80
N ASP A 30 -31.66 -40.65 6.00
CA ASP A 30 -32.39 -39.64 6.77
C ASP A 30 -31.54 -38.41 7.15
N GLU A 31 -30.21 -38.57 7.17
CA GLU A 31 -29.27 -37.55 7.61
C GLU A 31 -28.44 -36.96 6.46
N ILE A 32 -28.80 -37.27 5.20
CA ILE A 32 -28.04 -36.84 4.02
C ILE A 32 -27.87 -35.32 3.93
N ASP A 33 -28.91 -34.55 4.26
CA ASP A 33 -28.86 -33.07 4.22
C ASP A 33 -27.96 -32.49 5.30
N THR A 34 -27.96 -33.09 6.49
CA THR A 34 -27.11 -32.68 7.62
C THR A 34 -25.66 -33.04 7.35
N PHE A 35 -25.44 -34.24 6.79
CA PHE A 35 -24.15 -34.69 6.31
C PHE A 35 -23.58 -33.73 5.26
N PHE A 36 -24.36 -33.33 4.25
CA PHE A 36 -23.90 -32.37 3.26
C PHE A 36 -23.56 -31.00 3.85
N ALA A 37 -24.29 -30.55 4.88
CA ALA A 37 -23.96 -29.30 5.58
C ALA A 37 -22.64 -29.41 6.37
N LEU A 38 -22.42 -30.50 7.10
CA LEU A 38 -21.16 -30.78 7.81
C LEU A 38 -19.99 -30.86 6.82
N PHE A 39 -20.19 -31.59 5.72
CA PHE A 39 -19.15 -31.79 4.73
C PHE A 39 -18.82 -30.50 3.96
N ASP A 40 -19.80 -29.65 3.65
CA ASP A 40 -19.50 -28.38 2.99
C ASP A 40 -18.63 -27.48 3.87
N VAL A 41 -18.82 -27.51 5.21
CA VAL A 41 -17.89 -26.86 6.15
C VAL A 41 -16.49 -27.48 6.06
N TYR A 42 -16.39 -28.82 6.03
CA TYR A 42 -15.10 -29.53 5.90
C TYR A 42 -14.34 -29.11 4.63
N GLU A 43 -14.99 -29.11 3.47
CA GLU A 43 -14.35 -28.71 2.21
C GLU A 43 -14.07 -27.22 2.13
N ALA A 44 -14.97 -26.37 2.64
CA ALA A 44 -14.75 -24.93 2.69
C ALA A 44 -13.55 -24.57 3.58
N ALA A 45 -13.42 -25.23 4.72
CA ALA A 45 -12.27 -25.09 5.62
C ALA A 45 -10.97 -25.56 4.95
N LYS A 46 -11.00 -26.72 4.28
CA LYS A 46 -9.86 -27.22 3.52
C LYS A 46 -9.44 -26.25 2.43
N ALA A 47 -10.38 -25.70 1.66
CA ALA A 47 -10.11 -24.68 0.64
C ALA A 47 -9.51 -23.41 1.27
N LEU A 48 -10.07 -22.92 2.39
CA LEU A 48 -9.52 -21.78 3.12
C LEU A 48 -8.06 -22.00 3.50
N GLY A 49 -7.73 -23.18 4.06
CA GLY A 49 -6.39 -23.54 4.51
C GLY A 49 -5.33 -23.62 3.42
N THR A 50 -5.73 -23.70 2.14
CA THR A 50 -4.80 -23.65 0.99
C THR A 50 -4.40 -22.23 0.59
N THR A 51 -4.98 -21.21 1.23
CA THR A 51 -4.65 -19.81 0.92
C THR A 51 -3.21 -19.51 1.29
N THR A 52 -2.46 -18.99 0.31
CA THR A 52 -1.12 -18.45 0.50
C THR A 52 -1.10 -16.96 0.20
N TYR A 53 -0.19 -16.27 0.85
CA TYR A 53 0.17 -14.89 0.62
C TYR A 53 0.94 -14.76 -0.69
N LYS A 54 0.44 -13.88 -1.56
CA LYS A 54 1.09 -13.55 -2.82
C LYS A 54 2.08 -12.41 -2.61
N GLN A 55 3.34 -12.78 -2.36
CA GLN A 55 4.45 -11.84 -2.29
C GLN A 55 4.53 -11.01 -3.58
N GLN A 56 4.53 -9.68 -3.42
CA GLN A 56 4.65 -8.77 -4.56
C GLN A 56 6.07 -8.76 -5.13
N SER A 57 6.18 -8.59 -6.43
CA SER A 57 7.45 -8.44 -7.14
C SER A 57 7.92 -6.98 -7.18
N LYS A 58 9.23 -6.78 -7.26
CA LYS A 58 9.84 -5.45 -7.37
C LYS A 58 9.36 -4.78 -8.66
N ARG A 59 8.83 -3.57 -8.55
CA ARG A 59 8.34 -2.77 -9.68
C ARG A 59 9.45 -1.88 -10.24
N GLU A 60 9.34 -1.55 -11.52
CA GLU A 60 10.25 -0.65 -12.23
C GLU A 60 10.35 0.73 -11.54
N ALA A 61 9.23 1.26 -11.03
CA ALA A 61 9.19 2.52 -10.30
C ALA A 61 10.22 2.62 -9.16
N LEU A 62 10.40 1.54 -8.40
CA LEU A 62 11.40 1.50 -7.31
C LEU A 62 12.83 1.57 -7.87
N THR A 63 13.08 0.88 -8.98
CA THR A 63 14.37 0.95 -9.68
C THR A 63 14.61 2.37 -10.20
N ASN A 64 13.61 3.00 -10.82
CA ASN A 64 13.73 4.34 -11.38
C ASN A 64 14.01 5.39 -10.28
N ILE A 65 13.32 5.32 -9.15
CA ILE A 65 13.60 6.19 -7.99
C ILE A 65 15.04 5.98 -7.48
N GLY A 66 15.49 4.73 -7.39
CA GLY A 66 16.88 4.42 -7.01
C GLY A 66 17.90 5.01 -7.99
N ASN A 67 17.64 4.89 -9.29
CA ASN A 67 18.49 5.43 -10.35
C ASN A 67 18.52 6.98 -10.30
N TYR A 68 17.36 7.64 -10.16
CA TYR A 68 17.30 9.09 -9.96
C TYR A 68 18.15 9.54 -8.76
N ASN A 69 18.08 8.80 -7.66
CA ASN A 69 18.83 9.13 -6.45
C ASN A 69 20.34 8.97 -6.62
N ILE A 70 20.81 7.88 -7.25
CA ILE A 70 22.25 7.72 -7.51
C ILE A 70 22.74 8.81 -8.46
N THR A 71 22.05 9.09 -9.57
CA THR A 71 22.51 10.13 -10.50
C THR A 71 22.43 11.55 -9.92
N ALA A 72 21.59 11.80 -8.91
CA ALA A 72 21.56 13.07 -8.19
C ALA A 72 22.58 13.13 -7.03
N SER A 73 23.33 12.05 -6.78
CA SER A 73 24.32 11.99 -5.71
C SER A 73 25.63 12.68 -6.12
N SER A 74 26.50 12.94 -5.15
CA SER A 74 27.83 13.48 -5.43
C SER A 74 28.74 12.44 -6.10
N ASP A 75 29.70 12.91 -6.89
CA ASP A 75 30.76 12.08 -7.46
C ASP A 75 31.49 11.25 -6.39
N ASP A 76 31.72 11.83 -5.20
CA ASP A 76 32.32 11.13 -4.06
C ASP A 76 31.49 9.91 -3.62
N TRP A 77 30.16 10.05 -3.61
CA TRP A 77 29.26 8.96 -3.25
C TRP A 77 29.25 7.87 -4.32
N GLU A 78 29.20 8.25 -5.60
CA GLU A 78 29.27 7.28 -6.70
C GLU A 78 30.59 6.50 -6.69
N GLN A 79 31.71 7.18 -6.45
CA GLN A 79 33.03 6.55 -6.32
C GLN A 79 33.09 5.61 -5.11
N LEU A 80 32.44 5.95 -4.01
CA LEU A 80 32.33 5.08 -2.85
C LEU A 80 31.55 3.80 -3.18
N VAL A 81 30.43 3.91 -3.89
CA VAL A 81 29.65 2.74 -4.34
C VAL A 81 30.48 1.85 -5.27
N ALA A 82 31.19 2.43 -6.24
CA ALA A 82 32.08 1.70 -7.14
C ALA A 82 33.24 0.99 -6.39
N ALA A 83 33.83 1.66 -5.39
CA ALA A 83 34.88 1.07 -4.55
C ALA A 83 34.35 -0.13 -3.75
N MET A 84 33.17 0.00 -3.15
CA MET A 84 32.50 -1.10 -2.44
C MET A 84 32.23 -2.29 -3.36
N GLN A 85 31.77 -2.07 -4.58
CA GLN A 85 31.56 -3.13 -5.58
C GLN A 85 32.86 -3.84 -5.95
N LYS A 86 33.94 -3.08 -6.19
CA LYS A 86 35.26 -3.62 -6.53
C LYS A 86 35.82 -4.54 -5.45
N ASP A 87 35.48 -4.27 -4.19
CA ASP A 87 35.91 -5.06 -3.05
C ASP A 87 35.08 -6.35 -2.85
N GLY A 88 34.06 -6.59 -3.68
CA GLY A 88 33.18 -7.75 -3.57
C GLY A 88 31.89 -7.48 -2.79
N GLY A 89 31.62 -6.21 -2.45
CA GLY A 89 30.41 -5.76 -1.78
C GLY A 89 30.65 -5.14 -0.40
N TRP A 90 29.57 -4.68 0.24
CA TRP A 90 29.61 -4.03 1.54
C TRP A 90 30.32 -4.85 2.64
N PRO A 91 30.05 -6.16 2.82
CA PRO A 91 30.72 -6.95 3.86
C PRO A 91 32.25 -6.96 3.72
N GLN A 92 32.75 -7.09 2.49
CA GLN A 92 34.17 -7.13 2.17
C GLN A 92 34.82 -5.75 2.29
N TYR A 93 34.13 -4.70 1.84
CA TYR A 93 34.57 -3.32 2.01
C TYR A 93 34.74 -2.98 3.50
N LYS A 94 33.73 -3.32 4.33
CA LYS A 94 33.76 -3.05 5.78
C LYS A 94 34.81 -3.88 6.52
N ALA A 95 35.12 -5.08 6.06
CA ALA A 95 36.11 -5.96 6.68
C ALA A 95 37.57 -5.49 6.54
N LYS A 96 37.83 -4.46 5.72
CA LYS A 96 39.18 -3.92 5.51
C LYS A 96 39.73 -3.23 6.77
N PRO A 97 41.03 -3.35 7.08
CA PRO A 97 41.65 -2.72 8.25
C PRO A 97 41.44 -1.20 8.32
N GLU A 98 41.52 -0.50 7.19
CA GLU A 98 41.29 0.95 7.08
C GLU A 98 39.84 1.36 7.42
N ASN A 99 38.90 0.43 7.37
CA ASN A 99 37.47 0.64 7.59
C ASN A 99 36.98 0.12 8.96
N ALA A 100 37.90 -0.31 9.83
CA ALA A 100 37.58 -0.94 11.12
C ALA A 100 36.74 -0.06 12.06
N ASN A 101 36.73 1.26 11.86
CA ASN A 101 35.97 2.22 12.69
C ASN A 101 34.52 2.44 12.23
N ILE A 102 34.08 1.82 11.12
CA ILE A 102 32.71 1.95 10.61
C ILE A 102 31.72 1.20 11.52
N ASN A 103 30.84 1.96 12.19
CA ASN A 103 29.88 1.41 13.16
C ASN A 103 28.46 1.18 12.61
N TYR A 104 28.18 1.58 11.36
CA TYR A 104 26.90 1.37 10.69
C TYR A 104 26.90 0.11 9.81
N ASP A 105 25.73 -0.35 9.37
CA ASP A 105 25.56 -1.48 8.47
C ASP A 105 24.68 -1.10 7.27
N TRP A 106 25.22 -1.23 6.07
CA TRP A 106 24.53 -0.98 4.80
C TRP A 106 24.21 -2.26 4.04
N SER A 107 24.27 -3.44 4.68
CA SER A 107 24.01 -4.72 4.01
C SER A 107 22.65 -4.75 3.30
N SER A 108 21.59 -4.20 3.91
CA SER A 108 20.25 -4.13 3.31
C SER A 108 20.10 -3.09 2.19
N ASP A 109 21.09 -2.23 2.03
CA ASP A 109 20.98 -0.98 1.25
C ASP A 109 21.88 -1.01 0.02
N PHE A 110 23.07 -1.59 0.21
CA PHE A 110 24.14 -1.63 -0.76
C PHE A 110 23.70 -2.31 -2.05
N GLU A 111 22.97 -3.42 -2.00
CA GLU A 111 22.48 -4.09 -3.21
C GLU A 111 21.60 -3.18 -4.07
N THR A 112 20.77 -2.34 -3.43
CA THR A 112 19.90 -1.40 -4.13
C THR A 112 20.71 -0.27 -4.77
N TRP A 113 21.67 0.31 -4.04
CA TRP A 113 22.53 1.37 -4.57
C TRP A 113 23.48 0.88 -5.65
N SER A 114 24.06 -0.30 -5.47
CA SER A 114 24.93 -0.97 -6.43
C SER A 114 24.21 -1.21 -7.75
N ALA A 115 23.01 -1.80 -7.71
CA ALA A 115 22.20 -2.01 -8.90
C ALA A 115 21.82 -0.68 -9.60
N ALA A 116 21.49 0.35 -8.81
CA ALA A 116 21.19 1.67 -9.38
C ALA A 116 22.43 2.32 -10.02
N HIS A 117 23.60 2.24 -9.37
CA HIS A 117 24.86 2.72 -9.91
C HIS A 117 25.23 2.01 -11.23
N GLU A 118 25.07 0.69 -11.32
CA GLU A 118 25.29 -0.03 -12.58
C GLU A 118 24.41 0.49 -13.73
N ASN A 119 23.16 0.85 -13.43
CA ASN A 119 22.22 1.40 -14.41
C ASN A 119 22.53 2.85 -14.82
N THR A 120 23.34 3.58 -14.03
CA THR A 120 23.55 5.02 -14.20
C THR A 120 25.01 5.45 -14.39
N LYS A 121 25.98 4.54 -14.25
CA LYS A 121 27.43 4.82 -14.24
C LYS A 121 28.00 5.48 -15.50
N ASP A 122 27.27 5.42 -16.62
CA ASP A 122 27.71 6.06 -17.85
C ASP A 122 26.52 6.57 -18.69
N LYS A 123 26.77 7.60 -19.51
CA LYS A 123 25.75 8.22 -20.39
C LYS A 123 25.22 7.27 -21.47
N ASN A 124 25.91 6.16 -21.72
CA ASN A 124 25.49 5.19 -22.72
C ASN A 124 24.52 4.15 -22.18
N GLN A 125 24.34 4.07 -20.86
CA GLN A 125 23.40 3.14 -20.24
C GLN A 125 21.98 3.35 -20.79
N PRO A 126 21.24 2.25 -21.09
CA PRO A 126 19.90 2.35 -21.67
C PRO A 126 18.96 3.22 -20.84
N TRP A 127 19.01 3.08 -19.51
CA TRP A 127 18.16 3.85 -18.60
C TRP A 127 18.48 5.35 -18.66
N VAL A 128 19.77 5.72 -18.69
CA VAL A 128 20.22 7.12 -18.76
C VAL A 128 19.77 7.76 -20.07
N LYS A 129 19.92 7.07 -21.21
CA LYS A 129 19.42 7.56 -22.51
C LYS A 129 17.92 7.79 -22.52
N GLN A 130 17.15 6.89 -21.90
CA GLN A 130 15.70 6.99 -21.84
C GLN A 130 15.23 8.21 -21.02
N HIS A 131 16.01 8.64 -20.03
CA HIS A 131 15.64 9.71 -19.10
C HIS A 131 16.45 11.00 -19.27
N GLU A 132 17.32 11.11 -20.28
CA GLU A 132 18.27 12.21 -20.48
C GLU A 132 17.62 13.62 -20.40
N ALA A 133 16.40 13.77 -20.91
CA ALA A 133 15.68 15.04 -20.87
C ALA A 133 15.35 15.55 -19.45
N LEU A 134 15.25 14.64 -18.47
CA LEU A 134 14.99 14.95 -17.06
C LEU A 134 16.30 15.13 -16.27
N MET A 135 17.38 14.45 -16.71
CA MET A 135 18.63 14.27 -15.96
C MET A 135 19.68 15.36 -16.24
N GLN A 136 19.27 16.61 -16.48
CA GLN A 136 20.24 17.70 -16.55
C GLN A 136 20.86 17.95 -15.17
N ALA A 137 22.18 18.19 -15.11
CA ALA A 137 22.92 18.32 -13.85
C ALA A 137 22.36 19.41 -12.94
N THR A 138 21.86 20.50 -13.52
CA THR A 138 21.22 21.63 -12.84
C THR A 138 19.89 21.21 -12.18
N ASN A 139 19.02 20.49 -12.89
CA ASN A 139 17.79 19.91 -12.32
C ASN A 139 18.09 18.97 -11.16
N LEU A 140 19.05 18.06 -11.35
CA LEU A 140 19.41 17.05 -10.35
C LEU A 140 19.94 17.70 -9.09
N ASN A 141 20.84 18.68 -9.21
CA ASN A 141 21.35 19.43 -8.08
C ASN A 141 20.24 20.18 -7.32
N ALA A 142 19.27 20.77 -8.04
CA ALA A 142 18.15 21.46 -7.42
C ALA A 142 17.23 20.49 -6.63
N CYS A 143 17.09 19.25 -7.12
CA CYS A 143 16.18 18.24 -6.59
C CYS A 143 16.84 17.19 -5.69
N ALA A 144 18.17 17.17 -5.55
CA ALA A 144 18.92 16.07 -4.95
C ALA A 144 18.41 15.66 -3.56
N GLN A 145 18.14 16.64 -2.68
CA GLN A 145 17.62 16.36 -1.34
C GLN A 145 16.20 15.74 -1.39
N ALA A 146 15.34 16.28 -2.24
CA ALA A 146 13.98 15.79 -2.42
C ALA A 146 13.98 14.35 -2.97
N ILE A 147 14.84 14.07 -3.95
CA ILE A 147 15.00 12.73 -4.55
C ILE A 147 15.51 11.73 -3.50
N ASN A 148 16.48 12.13 -2.66
CA ASN A 148 16.99 11.28 -1.59
C ASN A 148 15.90 10.90 -0.59
N ILE A 149 15.10 11.88 -0.15
CA ILE A 149 13.95 11.64 0.74
C ILE A 149 12.94 10.67 0.09
N THR A 150 12.60 10.90 -1.18
CA THR A 150 11.71 10.02 -1.94
C THR A 150 12.26 8.59 -2.02
N ALA A 151 13.55 8.43 -2.30
CA ALA A 151 14.20 7.12 -2.37
C ALA A 151 14.21 6.40 -1.03
N ALA A 152 14.44 7.12 0.07
CA ALA A 152 14.36 6.57 1.41
C ALA A 152 12.94 6.06 1.74
N GLU A 153 11.90 6.83 1.41
CA GLU A 153 10.51 6.39 1.67
C GLU A 153 10.09 5.24 0.75
N ALA A 154 10.43 5.29 -0.54
CA ALA A 154 10.13 4.20 -1.48
C ALA A 154 10.78 2.87 -1.03
N LYS A 155 12.01 2.94 -0.52
CA LYS A 155 12.70 1.80 0.07
C LYS A 155 12.02 1.31 1.35
N ARG A 156 11.61 2.21 2.25
CA ARG A 156 10.89 1.85 3.47
C ARG A 156 9.58 1.11 3.16
N LEU A 157 8.83 1.58 2.16
CA LEU A 157 7.63 0.91 1.66
C LEU A 157 7.96 -0.46 1.08
N TRP A 158 9.03 -0.58 0.30
CA TRP A 158 9.47 -1.86 -0.26
C TRP A 158 9.88 -2.88 0.80
N GLN A 159 10.58 -2.45 1.85
CA GLN A 159 10.93 -3.32 2.98
C GLN A 159 9.68 -3.88 3.66
N LYS A 160 8.65 -3.05 3.88
CA LYS A 160 7.37 -3.52 4.42
C LYS A 160 6.65 -4.51 3.50
N ILE A 161 6.77 -4.34 2.18
CA ILE A 161 6.22 -5.28 1.20
C ILE A 161 6.94 -6.63 1.30
N ALA A 162 8.25 -6.64 1.55
CA ALA A 162 9.04 -7.86 1.70
C ALA A 162 8.71 -8.66 2.97
N ASP A 163 8.11 -8.03 3.98
CA ASP A 163 7.66 -8.73 5.19
C ASP A 163 6.49 -9.67 4.90
N LYS A 164 6.50 -10.85 5.54
CA LYS A 164 5.38 -11.79 5.53
C LYS A 164 4.23 -11.31 6.43
N PRO A 165 2.96 -11.69 6.13
CA PRO A 165 1.83 -11.39 7.01
C PRO A 165 1.97 -12.08 8.37
N LYS A 166 1.58 -11.38 9.43
CA LYS A 166 1.66 -11.88 10.81
C LYS A 166 0.35 -11.67 11.58
N ILE A 167 0.08 -12.55 12.54
CA ILE A 167 -0.88 -12.33 13.62
C ILE A 167 -0.09 -12.30 14.93
N GLY A 168 -0.05 -11.13 15.58
CA GLY A 168 0.85 -10.92 16.70
C GLY A 168 2.29 -11.20 16.28
N SER A 169 2.94 -12.17 16.92
CA SER A 169 4.31 -12.60 16.59
C SER A 169 4.40 -13.75 15.57
N THR A 170 3.28 -14.39 15.22
CA THR A 170 3.27 -15.64 14.44
C THR A 170 3.02 -15.37 12.96
N ASP A 171 3.63 -16.17 12.09
CA ASP A 171 3.36 -16.16 10.65
C ASP A 171 1.87 -16.51 10.39
N ALA A 172 1.21 -15.71 9.55
CA ALA A 172 -0.23 -15.85 9.32
C ALA A 172 -0.57 -17.08 8.45
N GLU A 173 0.28 -17.48 7.49
CA GLU A 173 0.04 -18.68 6.68
C GLU A 173 0.15 -19.95 7.51
N GLU A 174 1.17 -20.00 8.38
CA GLU A 174 1.32 -21.08 9.33
C GLU A 174 0.16 -21.14 10.32
N SER A 175 -0.24 -19.99 10.88
CA SER A 175 -1.39 -19.90 11.77
C SER A 175 -2.68 -20.38 11.09
N LEU A 176 -2.89 -19.99 9.83
CA LEU A 176 -4.03 -20.43 9.02
C LEU A 176 -4.02 -21.96 8.85
N ARG A 177 -2.91 -22.52 8.37
CA ARG A 177 -2.77 -23.97 8.13
C ARG A 177 -3.00 -24.76 9.40
N ASN A 178 -2.35 -24.37 10.50
CA ASN A 178 -2.46 -25.09 11.78
C ASN A 178 -3.88 -25.02 12.35
N SER A 179 -4.54 -23.85 12.26
CA SER A 179 -5.92 -23.69 12.73
C SER A 179 -6.91 -24.52 11.90
N VAL A 180 -6.77 -24.51 10.56
CA VAL A 180 -7.59 -25.35 9.69
C VAL A 180 -7.37 -26.82 9.99
N THR A 181 -6.12 -27.27 10.11
CA THR A 181 -5.85 -28.68 10.41
C THR A 181 -6.39 -29.10 11.77
N ALA A 182 -6.27 -28.25 12.80
CA ALA A 182 -6.83 -28.52 14.13
C ALA A 182 -8.38 -28.53 14.13
N ALA A 183 -9.03 -27.87 13.16
CA ALA A 183 -10.47 -28.00 12.96
C ALA A 183 -10.86 -29.26 12.19
N LEU A 184 -10.06 -29.64 11.18
CA LEU A 184 -10.36 -30.76 10.30
C LEU A 184 -10.06 -32.11 10.95
N CYS A 185 -8.90 -32.27 11.56
CA CYS A 185 -8.33 -33.56 11.93
C CYS A 185 -8.33 -33.76 13.46
N GLY A 186 -8.73 -34.94 13.91
CA GLY A 186 -8.88 -35.28 15.32
C GLY A 186 -8.17 -36.57 15.72
N PRO A 187 -8.40 -37.04 16.95
CA PRO A 187 -7.85 -38.32 17.43
C PRO A 187 -8.26 -39.54 16.58
N LEU A 188 -9.47 -39.57 16.02
CA LEU A 188 -9.88 -40.67 15.15
C LEU A 188 -9.21 -40.57 13.78
N SER A 189 -9.11 -39.35 13.26
CA SER A 189 -8.56 -39.08 11.93
C SER A 189 -7.38 -38.12 12.03
N PRO A 190 -6.18 -38.60 12.44
CA PRO A 190 -5.03 -37.76 12.72
C PRO A 190 -4.47 -37.13 11.44
N ARG A 191 -3.83 -35.96 11.55
CA ARG A 191 -3.22 -35.27 10.40
C ARG A 191 -2.18 -36.15 9.68
N VAL A 192 -2.21 -36.16 8.35
CA VAL A 192 -1.18 -36.81 7.53
C VAL A 192 -0.02 -35.84 7.23
N GLY A 193 1.11 -36.04 7.91
CA GLY A 193 2.31 -35.23 7.74
C GLY A 193 2.02 -33.73 7.86
N ASP A 194 2.58 -32.93 6.96
CA ASP A 194 2.33 -31.48 6.91
C ASP A 194 1.12 -31.08 6.05
N THR A 195 0.33 -32.04 5.58
CA THR A 195 -0.82 -31.74 4.70
C THR A 195 -2.05 -31.25 5.48
N LEU A 196 -3.06 -30.75 4.76
CA LEU A 196 -4.40 -30.49 5.30
C LEU A 196 -5.28 -31.75 5.33
N ASN A 197 -4.76 -32.91 4.92
CA ASN A 197 -5.54 -34.14 4.88
C ASN A 197 -5.50 -34.83 6.24
N CYS A 198 -6.66 -35.35 6.63
CA CYS A 198 -6.78 -36.23 7.78
C CYS A 198 -6.61 -37.68 7.32
N GLY A 199 -5.93 -38.45 8.15
CA GLY A 199 -5.70 -39.87 8.01
C GLY A 199 -6.92 -40.66 8.43
N ASP A 200 -6.75 -41.96 8.44
CA ASP A 200 -7.81 -42.90 8.77
C ASP A 200 -7.74 -43.35 10.23
N ILE A 201 -8.74 -44.12 10.66
CA ILE A 201 -8.84 -44.65 12.02
C ILE A 201 -7.91 -45.84 12.30
N THR A 202 -6.94 -46.12 11.41
CA THR A 202 -6.11 -47.35 11.44
C THR A 202 -5.47 -47.61 12.81
N ASP A 203 -4.92 -46.57 13.43
CA ASP A 203 -4.17 -46.66 14.70
C ASP A 203 -5.04 -46.43 15.96
N VAL A 204 -6.36 -46.35 15.81
CA VAL A 204 -7.28 -46.20 16.95
C VAL A 204 -7.39 -47.52 17.71
N ALA A 205 -7.01 -47.49 19.00
CA ALA A 205 -6.94 -48.68 19.85
C ALA A 205 -8.31 -49.31 20.17
N ASP A 206 -9.35 -48.48 20.35
CA ASP A 206 -10.73 -48.93 20.55
C ASP A 206 -11.64 -48.30 19.51
N LYS A 207 -12.04 -49.12 18.53
CA LYS A 207 -12.92 -48.71 17.42
C LYS A 207 -14.40 -48.96 17.72
N ALA A 208 -14.76 -49.38 18.92
CA ALA A 208 -16.17 -49.46 19.31
C ALA A 208 -16.75 -48.04 19.27
N LYS A 209 -17.89 -47.87 18.58
CA LYS A 209 -18.50 -46.54 18.40
C LYS A 209 -18.73 -45.83 19.75
N ALA A 210 -19.17 -46.56 20.77
CA ALA A 210 -19.40 -46.02 22.11
C ALA A 210 -18.16 -45.35 22.72
N SER A 211 -16.97 -45.88 22.44
CA SER A 211 -15.68 -45.38 22.95
C SER A 211 -15.08 -44.33 22.01
N ALA A 212 -14.96 -44.66 20.71
CA ALA A 212 -14.37 -43.80 19.69
C ALA A 212 -15.15 -42.47 19.55
N CYS A 213 -16.48 -42.57 19.53
CA CYS A 213 -17.42 -41.46 19.43
C CYS A 213 -18.03 -41.09 20.78
N ALA A 214 -17.28 -41.24 21.89
CA ALA A 214 -17.74 -40.75 23.19
C ALA A 214 -18.13 -39.27 23.12
N GLU A 215 -19.15 -38.85 23.87
CA GLU A 215 -19.69 -37.47 23.79
C GLU A 215 -18.64 -36.38 24.07
N SER A 216 -17.63 -36.69 24.88
CA SER A 216 -16.50 -35.80 25.14
C SER A 216 -15.59 -35.56 23.92
N ASN A 217 -15.73 -36.36 22.86
CA ASN A 217 -15.01 -36.21 21.59
C ASN A 217 -15.80 -35.43 20.55
N HIS A 218 -17.13 -35.31 20.70
CA HIS A 218 -17.95 -34.54 19.77
C HIS A 218 -17.50 -33.08 19.75
N GLY A 219 -17.31 -32.54 18.55
CA GLY A 219 -16.92 -31.15 18.33
C GLY A 219 -15.41 -30.91 18.38
N LYS A 220 -14.58 -31.93 18.63
CA LYS A 220 -13.12 -31.77 18.62
C LYS A 220 -12.57 -31.54 17.21
N ALA A 221 -13.06 -32.30 16.22
CA ALA A 221 -12.63 -32.20 14.83
C ALA A 221 -13.78 -32.58 13.88
N LEU A 222 -13.83 -31.96 12.70
CA LEU A 222 -14.88 -32.21 11.71
C LEU A 222 -14.82 -33.61 11.11
N SER A 223 -13.63 -34.18 10.88
CA SER A 223 -13.49 -35.55 10.37
C SER A 223 -14.03 -36.57 11.36
N ASP A 224 -13.65 -36.46 12.64
CA ASP A 224 -14.17 -37.31 13.71
C ASP A 224 -15.70 -37.17 13.83
N ASP A 225 -16.22 -35.94 13.80
CA ASP A 225 -17.66 -35.67 13.82
C ASP A 225 -18.39 -36.30 12.61
N LEU A 226 -17.82 -36.22 11.39
CA LEU A 226 -18.37 -36.86 10.18
C LEU A 226 -18.43 -38.39 10.31
N ILE A 227 -17.36 -39.01 10.80
CA ILE A 227 -17.29 -40.46 11.04
C ILE A 227 -18.37 -40.87 12.05
N CYS A 228 -18.43 -40.19 13.20
CA CYS A 228 -19.34 -40.53 14.28
C CYS A 228 -20.81 -40.30 13.92
N PHE A 229 -21.08 -39.24 13.15
CA PHE A 229 -22.41 -38.92 12.64
C PHE A 229 -22.90 -39.98 11.66
N CYS A 230 -22.06 -40.41 10.72
CA CYS A 230 -22.46 -41.31 9.64
C CYS A 230 -22.39 -42.81 9.95
N SER A 231 -21.75 -43.22 11.04
CA SER A 231 -21.61 -44.64 11.36
C SER A 231 -22.80 -45.19 12.14
N ARG A 232 -23.50 -46.24 11.71
CA ARG A 232 -24.51 -46.94 12.55
C ARG A 232 -24.71 -48.41 12.17
N SER A 233 -25.25 -49.22 13.08
CA SER A 233 -25.26 -50.69 12.96
C SER A 233 -26.42 -51.28 12.15
N THR A 234 -27.27 -50.45 11.56
CA THR A 234 -28.49 -50.92 10.86
C THR A 234 -28.45 -50.66 9.35
N ASP A 235 -27.96 -49.49 8.93
CA ASP A 235 -28.04 -48.97 7.56
C ASP A 235 -27.14 -47.72 7.45
N GLY A 236 -26.86 -47.20 6.26
CA GLY A 236 -26.11 -45.95 6.10
C GLY A 236 -27.04 -44.74 6.33
N PRO A 237 -26.82 -43.90 7.35
CA PRO A 237 -27.66 -42.73 7.62
C PRO A 237 -27.35 -41.57 6.68
N CYS A 238 -26.14 -41.52 6.12
CA CYS A 238 -25.67 -40.42 5.30
C CYS A 238 -25.85 -40.71 3.80
N LEU A 239 -25.19 -41.75 3.28
CA LEU A 239 -25.11 -41.96 1.82
C LEU A 239 -25.51 -43.36 1.34
N HIS A 240 -25.56 -44.34 2.25
CA HIS A 240 -25.36 -45.74 1.87
C HIS A 240 -26.43 -46.72 2.40
N ALA A 241 -26.41 -47.95 1.88
CA ALA A 241 -27.27 -49.06 2.32
C ALA A 241 -26.50 -49.99 3.27
N ALA A 242 -27.15 -51.05 3.76
CA ALA A 242 -26.46 -52.10 4.52
C ALA A 242 -25.32 -52.74 3.71
N GLY A 243 -24.08 -52.72 4.24
CA GLY A 243 -22.89 -53.33 3.63
C GLY A 243 -21.76 -52.36 3.24
N ASP A 244 -21.98 -51.04 3.36
CA ASP A 244 -20.97 -50.00 3.21
C ASP A 244 -20.27 -49.70 4.57
N ARG A 245 -19.15 -48.96 4.60
CA ARG A 245 -18.35 -48.74 5.82
C ARG A 245 -19.07 -47.88 6.87
N GLU A 246 -20.08 -47.12 6.45
CA GLU A 246 -21.04 -46.45 7.34
C GLU A 246 -21.84 -47.46 8.20
N VAL A 247 -21.98 -48.71 7.75
CA VAL A 247 -22.79 -49.74 8.42
C VAL A 247 -21.92 -50.63 9.29
N ILE A 248 -21.84 -50.28 10.57
CA ILE A 248 -20.91 -50.95 11.50
C ILE A 248 -21.39 -52.33 11.91
N THR A 249 -20.54 -53.35 11.71
CA THR A 249 -20.73 -54.71 12.24
C THR A 249 -19.92 -54.91 13.52
N GLY A 250 -20.16 -54.03 14.49
CA GLY A 250 -19.51 -54.00 15.81
C GLY A 250 -18.64 -52.77 16.03
N ASN A 251 -17.64 -52.57 15.16
CA ASN A 251 -16.68 -51.47 15.26
C ASN A 251 -16.76 -50.54 14.05
N LEU A 252 -16.24 -49.32 14.20
CA LEU A 252 -15.92 -48.44 13.08
C LEU A 252 -14.91 -49.14 12.16
N GLU A 253 -15.11 -48.98 10.84
CA GLU A 253 -14.24 -49.60 9.83
C GLU A 253 -13.20 -48.60 9.32
N ASP A 254 -11.97 -49.09 9.09
CA ASP A 254 -10.95 -48.33 8.34
C ASP A 254 -11.52 -47.91 6.99
N GLY A 255 -11.03 -46.85 6.37
CA GLY A 255 -11.48 -46.37 5.07
C GLY A 255 -12.73 -45.49 5.13
N ILE A 256 -13.38 -45.36 6.29
CA ILE A 256 -14.66 -44.68 6.41
C ILE A 256 -14.58 -43.20 6.04
N LEU A 257 -13.54 -42.47 6.49
CA LEU A 257 -13.39 -41.06 6.11
C LEU A 257 -13.15 -40.89 4.60
N ALA A 258 -12.37 -41.80 4.00
CA ALA A 258 -12.12 -41.80 2.57
C ALA A 258 -13.40 -42.09 1.77
N GLU A 259 -14.24 -43.01 2.25
CA GLU A 259 -15.55 -43.30 1.66
C GLU A 259 -16.49 -42.10 1.72
N LEU A 260 -16.65 -41.50 2.91
CA LEU A 260 -17.50 -40.32 3.11
C LEU A 260 -17.06 -39.17 2.21
N THR A 261 -15.77 -38.84 2.22
CA THR A 261 -15.23 -37.72 1.43
C THR A 261 -15.27 -37.97 -0.08
N ALA A 262 -15.15 -39.22 -0.55
CA ALA A 262 -15.20 -39.55 -1.98
C ALA A 262 -16.59 -39.38 -2.61
N LYS A 263 -17.65 -39.51 -1.80
CA LYS A 263 -19.04 -39.51 -2.26
C LYS A 263 -19.72 -38.14 -2.15
N CYS A 264 -19.06 -37.18 -1.54
CA CYS A 264 -19.64 -35.88 -1.34
C CYS A 264 -19.61 -35.01 -2.61
N PRO A 265 -20.65 -34.17 -2.81
CA PRO A 265 -20.62 -33.14 -3.84
C PRO A 265 -19.42 -32.21 -3.65
N LYS A 266 -18.62 -32.06 -4.70
CA LYS A 266 -17.60 -31.01 -4.74
C LYS A 266 -18.32 -29.67 -4.82
N GLY A 267 -18.28 -28.88 -3.75
CA GLY A 267 -18.93 -27.57 -3.69
C GLY A 267 -18.37 -26.58 -4.72
N ALA A 268 -19.05 -25.45 -4.87
CA ALA A 268 -18.69 -24.43 -5.86
C ALA A 268 -17.26 -23.90 -5.63
N THR A 269 -16.43 -23.96 -6.67
CA THR A 269 -15.04 -23.47 -6.67
C THR A 269 -14.92 -21.99 -7.01
N THR A 270 -16.04 -21.32 -7.32
CA THR A 270 -16.08 -19.93 -7.78
C THR A 270 -16.27 -18.90 -6.67
N LEU A 271 -16.61 -19.33 -5.46
CA LEU A 271 -16.76 -18.45 -4.29
C LEU A 271 -15.41 -18.25 -3.58
N GLU A 272 -15.16 -17.03 -3.11
CA GLU A 272 -14.01 -16.75 -2.24
C GLU A 272 -14.05 -17.67 -1.00
N PRO A 273 -12.93 -18.32 -0.61
CA PRO A 273 -12.92 -19.34 0.43
C PRO A 273 -13.50 -18.89 1.78
N ASN A 274 -13.22 -17.65 2.20
CA ASN A 274 -13.79 -17.08 3.42
C ASN A 274 -15.33 -16.99 3.36
N ASN A 275 -15.87 -16.49 2.24
CA ASN A 275 -17.31 -16.34 2.09
C ASN A 275 -18.01 -17.70 2.07
N ARG A 276 -17.42 -18.67 1.37
CA ARG A 276 -17.94 -20.04 1.37
C ARG A 276 -17.98 -20.59 2.79
N LEU A 277 -16.88 -20.52 3.55
CA LEU A 277 -16.83 -21.05 4.91
C LEU A 277 -17.86 -20.38 5.84
N GLN A 278 -18.01 -19.06 5.77
CA GLN A 278 -19.00 -18.33 6.59
C GLN A 278 -20.43 -18.76 6.28
N ILE A 279 -20.76 -18.96 4.99
CA ILE A 279 -22.07 -19.45 4.56
C ILE A 279 -22.31 -20.87 5.07
N SER A 280 -21.35 -21.78 4.88
CA SER A 280 -21.45 -23.17 5.32
C SER A 280 -21.60 -23.27 6.85
N LEU A 281 -20.85 -22.47 7.61
CA LEU A 281 -20.97 -22.40 9.07
C LEU A 281 -22.36 -21.92 9.51
N ALA A 282 -22.89 -20.88 8.88
CA ALA A 282 -24.23 -20.36 9.21
C ALA A 282 -25.33 -21.39 8.89
N GLN A 283 -25.22 -22.09 7.75
CA GLN A 283 -26.15 -23.14 7.36
C GLN A 283 -26.13 -24.31 8.35
N LEU A 284 -24.93 -24.76 8.75
CA LEU A 284 -24.78 -25.83 9.74
C LEU A 284 -25.31 -25.39 11.12
N GLN A 285 -24.96 -24.17 11.57
CA GLN A 285 -25.45 -23.62 12.83
C GLN A 285 -26.98 -23.60 12.89
N ALA A 286 -27.64 -23.24 11.77
CA ALA A 286 -29.10 -23.22 11.70
C ALA A 286 -29.74 -24.61 11.79
N ARG A 287 -29.00 -25.69 11.47
CA ARG A 287 -29.48 -27.07 11.54
C ARG A 287 -29.37 -27.68 12.95
N ILE A 288 -28.36 -27.29 13.74
CA ILE A 288 -28.19 -27.78 15.13
C ILE A 288 -29.48 -27.68 15.97
N PRO A 289 -30.21 -26.56 16.01
CA PRO A 289 -31.42 -26.45 16.83
C PRO A 289 -32.65 -27.14 16.23
N GLN A 290 -32.62 -27.61 14.97
CA GLN A 290 -33.80 -28.13 14.27
C GLN A 290 -34.11 -29.60 14.60
N HIS A 291 -33.17 -30.35 15.20
CA HIS A 291 -33.35 -31.78 15.44
C HIS A 291 -33.76 -32.10 16.88
N THR A 292 -32.96 -31.73 17.89
CA THR A 292 -33.38 -31.83 19.30
C THR A 292 -32.67 -30.78 20.14
N ARG A 293 -33.43 -29.77 20.57
CA ARG A 293 -32.99 -28.78 21.56
C ARG A 293 -33.95 -28.79 22.74
N THR A 294 -33.50 -29.30 23.87
CA THR A 294 -34.19 -29.15 25.16
C THR A 294 -33.40 -28.17 26.04
N ALA A 295 -33.89 -27.91 27.25
CA ALA A 295 -33.17 -27.10 28.23
C ALA A 295 -31.77 -27.68 28.59
N THR A 296 -31.53 -28.97 28.33
CA THR A 296 -30.31 -29.69 28.77
C THR A 296 -29.57 -30.43 27.66
N LYS A 297 -30.12 -30.49 26.43
CA LYS A 297 -29.51 -31.22 25.31
C LYS A 297 -29.51 -30.40 24.04
N VAL A 298 -28.35 -30.32 23.38
CA VAL A 298 -28.16 -29.72 22.05
C VAL A 298 -27.56 -30.76 21.14
N ILE A 299 -28.36 -31.29 20.21
CA ILE A 299 -28.02 -32.44 19.37
C ILE A 299 -28.19 -32.11 17.89
N LEU A 300 -27.22 -32.52 17.07
CA LEU A 300 -27.29 -32.53 15.62
C LEU A 300 -27.66 -33.95 15.13
N GLY A 301 -28.70 -34.09 14.29
CA GLY A 301 -29.20 -35.38 13.80
C GLY A 301 -30.23 -36.05 14.70
N LYS A 302 -30.67 -37.24 14.30
CA LYS A 302 -31.70 -38.03 14.99
C LYS A 302 -31.10 -39.09 15.93
N LYS A 303 -31.69 -39.19 17.12
CA LYS A 303 -31.43 -40.27 18.08
C LYS A 303 -32.49 -41.37 17.98
N ARG A 304 -32.08 -42.61 18.22
CA ARG A 304 -32.95 -43.77 18.52
C ARG A 304 -32.93 -44.12 20.02
N ASP A 305 -31.88 -43.74 20.76
CA ASP A 305 -31.76 -43.95 22.22
C ASP A 305 -31.34 -42.66 22.97
N THR A 306 -30.74 -42.79 24.15
CA THR A 306 -30.50 -41.73 25.15
C THR A 306 -29.28 -40.87 24.83
N ASN A 307 -28.27 -41.43 24.16
CA ASN A 307 -26.95 -40.82 23.93
C ASN A 307 -26.57 -40.90 22.44
N CYS A 308 -25.64 -40.05 21.97
CA CYS A 308 -25.25 -40.01 20.55
C CYS A 308 -24.08 -40.94 20.16
N ASN A 309 -23.58 -41.76 21.09
CA ASN A 309 -22.43 -42.64 20.86
C ASN A 309 -22.82 -44.12 20.66
N ASN A 310 -24.11 -44.49 20.77
CA ASN A 310 -24.48 -45.90 20.60
C ASN A 310 -24.42 -46.32 19.13
N ALA A 311 -24.24 -47.63 18.93
CA ALA A 311 -24.11 -48.22 17.60
C ALA A 311 -25.32 -47.97 16.69
N ALA A 312 -26.53 -47.83 17.23
CA ALA A 312 -27.75 -47.63 16.45
C ALA A 312 -28.11 -46.16 16.16
N ASP A 313 -27.40 -45.21 16.79
CA ASP A 313 -27.70 -43.78 16.74
C ASP A 313 -26.91 -43.07 15.62
N SER A 314 -27.44 -41.97 15.07
CA SER A 314 -26.79 -41.13 14.06
C SER A 314 -26.97 -39.67 14.43
N CYS A 315 -26.24 -39.25 15.46
CA CYS A 315 -26.29 -37.89 15.96
C CYS A 315 -24.95 -37.48 16.60
N LEU A 316 -24.80 -36.18 16.86
CA LEU A 316 -23.70 -35.60 17.60
C LEU A 316 -24.26 -34.75 18.74
N GLU A 317 -23.66 -34.86 19.92
CA GLU A 317 -24.06 -34.09 21.09
C GLU A 317 -23.09 -32.93 21.37
N TYR A 318 -23.61 -31.71 21.35
CA TYR A 318 -22.84 -30.47 21.59
C TYR A 318 -23.23 -29.74 22.88
N SER A 319 -24.04 -30.35 23.76
CA SER A 319 -24.59 -29.73 24.97
C SER A 319 -23.53 -29.02 25.82
N GLN A 320 -22.34 -29.61 25.96
CA GLN A 320 -21.23 -29.04 26.75
C GLN A 320 -20.75 -27.66 26.27
N TYR A 321 -20.98 -27.33 24.99
CA TYR A 321 -20.58 -26.04 24.41
C TYR A 321 -21.68 -24.98 24.51
N TYR A 322 -22.87 -25.34 25.02
CA TYR A 322 -24.02 -24.45 25.24
C TYR A 322 -24.32 -24.21 26.72
N ALA A 323 -23.42 -24.60 27.63
CA ALA A 323 -23.51 -24.27 29.05
C ALA A 323 -23.45 -22.74 29.29
N GLU A 324 -23.88 -22.28 30.47
CA GLU A 324 -24.06 -20.85 30.79
C GLU A 324 -22.81 -19.98 30.56
N ASP A 325 -21.61 -20.54 30.70
CA ASP A 325 -20.32 -19.86 30.52
C ASP A 325 -19.74 -19.97 29.10
N LYS A 326 -20.50 -20.54 28.15
CA LYS A 326 -20.05 -20.82 26.78
C LYS A 326 -20.82 -19.99 25.75
N SER A 327 -20.18 -19.81 24.59
CA SER A 327 -20.71 -19.06 23.44
C SER A 327 -21.49 -19.96 22.46
N GLY A 328 -22.03 -21.09 22.93
CA GLY A 328 -22.82 -22.01 22.11
C GLY A 328 -22.00 -22.59 20.97
N PHE A 329 -22.54 -22.47 19.75
CA PHE A 329 -21.88 -22.93 18.51
C PHE A 329 -20.42 -22.47 18.39
N TRP A 330 -20.13 -21.24 18.78
CA TRP A 330 -18.79 -20.66 18.68
C TRP A 330 -17.78 -21.23 19.69
N SER A 331 -18.26 -21.99 20.69
CA SER A 331 -17.42 -22.69 21.66
C SER A 331 -17.11 -24.14 21.29
N ILE A 332 -17.67 -24.65 20.18
CA ILE A 332 -17.28 -25.95 19.63
C ILE A 332 -15.80 -25.85 19.16
N PRO A 333 -14.89 -26.73 19.59
CA PRO A 333 -13.45 -26.61 19.31
C PRO A 333 -13.10 -26.47 17.83
N TRP A 334 -13.67 -27.31 16.96
CA TRP A 334 -13.42 -27.16 15.53
C TRP A 334 -13.95 -25.83 14.97
N VAL A 335 -15.09 -25.31 15.47
CA VAL A 335 -15.60 -23.98 15.09
C VAL A 335 -14.64 -22.88 15.55
N ALA A 336 -14.18 -22.94 16.80
CA ALA A 336 -13.24 -21.96 17.35
C ALA A 336 -11.92 -21.93 16.57
N ASN A 337 -11.42 -23.09 16.15
CA ASN A 337 -10.25 -23.19 15.27
C ASN A 337 -10.53 -22.58 13.88
N LEU A 338 -11.72 -22.78 13.31
CA LEU A 338 -12.09 -22.11 12.04
C LEU A 338 -12.20 -20.59 12.18
N VAL A 339 -12.66 -20.07 13.32
CA VAL A 339 -12.64 -18.62 13.59
C VAL A 339 -11.21 -18.08 13.64
N GLN A 340 -10.27 -18.82 14.25
CA GLN A 340 -8.85 -18.45 14.22
C GLN A 340 -8.28 -18.49 12.80
N ALA A 341 -8.64 -19.50 12.01
CA ALA A 341 -8.28 -19.59 10.60
C ALA A 341 -8.80 -18.40 9.79
N LEU A 342 -10.04 -17.95 10.03
CA LEU A 342 -10.63 -16.78 9.39
C LEU A 342 -9.85 -15.49 9.71
N ASN A 343 -9.39 -15.32 10.95
CA ASN A 343 -8.53 -14.19 11.33
C ASN A 343 -7.18 -14.22 10.61
N ALA A 344 -6.60 -15.41 10.45
CA ALA A 344 -5.35 -15.60 9.71
C ALA A 344 -5.49 -15.33 8.21
N TYR A 345 -6.56 -15.83 7.61
CA TYR A 345 -6.92 -15.49 6.23
C TYR A 345 -7.09 -13.98 6.05
N LYS A 346 -7.78 -13.31 6.98
CA LYS A 346 -7.95 -11.85 6.95
C LYS A 346 -6.60 -11.12 7.00
N ALA A 347 -5.69 -11.51 7.89
CA ALA A 347 -4.35 -10.92 7.97
C ALA A 347 -3.56 -11.06 6.66
N ILE A 348 -3.66 -12.21 6.00
CA ILE A 348 -3.07 -12.44 4.67
C ILE A 348 -3.65 -11.47 3.64
N LYS A 349 -4.99 -11.37 3.54
CA LYS A 349 -5.65 -10.50 2.56
C LYS A 349 -5.44 -9.01 2.82
N ASP A 350 -5.44 -8.60 4.08
CA ASP A 350 -5.16 -7.21 4.45
C ASP A 350 -3.70 -6.85 4.09
N LYS A 351 -2.74 -7.78 4.27
CA LYS A 351 -1.35 -7.59 3.82
C LYS A 351 -1.26 -7.47 2.30
N GLU A 352 -1.86 -8.37 1.53
CA GLU A 352 -1.88 -8.30 0.06
C GLU A 352 -2.41 -6.95 -0.44
N ASN A 353 -3.52 -6.48 0.14
CA ASN A 353 -4.11 -5.19 -0.20
C ASN A 353 -3.20 -4.00 0.15
N ASN A 354 -2.55 -4.05 1.31
CA ASN A 354 -1.62 -3.01 1.76
C ASN A 354 -0.35 -2.97 0.88
N ASP A 355 0.13 -4.11 0.41
CA ASP A 355 1.28 -4.17 -0.48
C ASP A 355 0.97 -3.58 -1.84
N VAL A 356 -0.21 -3.85 -2.40
CA VAL A 356 -0.68 -3.23 -3.64
C VAL A 356 -0.75 -1.71 -3.49
N LYS A 357 -1.29 -1.21 -2.37
CA LYS A 357 -1.34 0.23 -2.08
C LYS A 357 0.06 0.84 -1.95
N ALA A 358 0.97 0.16 -1.26
CA ALA A 358 2.36 0.60 -1.11
C ALA A 358 3.09 0.66 -2.47
N LEU A 359 2.83 -0.29 -3.37
CA LEU A 359 3.35 -0.25 -4.73
C LEU A 359 2.80 0.92 -5.55
N GLU A 360 1.51 1.24 -5.43
CA GLU A 360 0.91 2.40 -6.11
C GLU A 360 1.46 3.71 -5.56
N LEU A 361 1.73 3.76 -4.25
CA LEU A 361 2.40 4.90 -3.62
C LEU A 361 3.84 5.06 -4.16
N ILE A 362 4.61 3.99 -4.30
CA ILE A 362 5.96 4.03 -4.92
C ILE A 362 5.88 4.58 -6.35
N LYS A 363 4.89 4.16 -7.14
CA LYS A 363 4.67 4.69 -8.49
C LYS A 363 4.30 6.17 -8.50
N THR A 364 3.51 6.62 -7.53
CA THR A 364 3.18 8.04 -7.35
C THR A 364 4.42 8.86 -6.99
N LEU A 365 5.28 8.33 -6.12
CA LEU A 365 6.56 8.94 -5.74
C LEU A 365 7.49 9.10 -6.95
N GLU A 366 7.58 8.10 -7.81
CA GLU A 366 8.31 8.19 -9.08
C GLU A 366 7.74 9.29 -9.98
N THR A 367 6.42 9.30 -10.20
CA THR A 367 5.74 10.28 -11.06
C THR A 367 5.96 11.71 -10.55
N ALA A 368 5.85 11.93 -9.24
CA ALA A 368 6.11 13.22 -8.62
C ALA A 368 7.58 13.66 -8.80
N THR A 369 8.52 12.73 -8.70
CA THR A 369 9.94 12.99 -8.94
C THR A 369 10.19 13.44 -10.39
N GLN A 370 9.61 12.73 -11.35
CA GLN A 370 9.71 13.08 -12.77
C GLN A 370 9.09 14.45 -13.08
N ALA A 371 7.92 14.74 -12.49
CA ALA A 371 7.24 16.03 -12.66
C ALA A 371 8.08 17.20 -12.12
N GLU A 372 8.72 17.02 -10.97
CA GLU A 372 9.58 18.04 -10.37
C GLU A 372 10.86 18.26 -11.18
N LEU A 373 11.51 17.19 -11.63
CA LEU A 373 12.65 17.29 -12.56
C LEU A 373 12.27 18.02 -13.85
N ALA A 374 11.11 17.69 -14.43
CA ALA A 374 10.60 18.38 -15.63
C ALA A 374 10.28 19.86 -15.37
N ARG A 375 9.77 20.18 -14.18
CA ARG A 375 9.48 21.56 -13.76
C ARG A 375 10.77 22.38 -13.68
N GLN A 376 11.83 21.86 -13.06
CA GLN A 376 13.14 22.53 -13.03
C GLN A 376 13.68 22.74 -14.45
N ALA A 377 13.60 21.72 -15.31
CA ALA A 377 14.03 21.83 -16.71
C ALA A 377 13.26 22.91 -17.49
N SER A 378 11.99 23.14 -17.14
CA SER A 378 11.17 24.20 -17.74
C SER A 378 11.56 25.60 -17.25
N LEU A 379 11.88 25.74 -15.96
CA LEU A 379 12.32 27.00 -15.37
C LEU A 379 13.67 27.44 -15.94
N GLU A 380 14.60 26.50 -16.10
CA GLU A 380 15.91 26.80 -16.68
C GLU A 380 15.77 27.27 -18.14
N ARG A 381 14.94 26.59 -18.94
CA ARG A 381 14.64 27.03 -20.32
C ARG A 381 14.00 28.41 -20.35
N ALA A 382 13.10 28.72 -19.41
CA ALA A 382 12.50 30.04 -19.29
C ALA A 382 13.55 31.11 -18.92
N GLN A 383 14.43 30.81 -17.96
CA GLN A 383 15.53 31.69 -17.54
C GLN A 383 16.51 31.95 -18.69
N GLU A 384 16.94 30.91 -19.42
CA GLU A 384 17.80 31.05 -20.59
C GLU A 384 17.15 31.89 -21.70
N ALA A 385 15.84 31.76 -21.92
CA ALA A 385 15.11 32.57 -22.89
C ALA A 385 15.11 34.06 -22.49
N THR A 386 14.93 34.38 -21.20
CA THR A 386 15.08 35.76 -20.69
C THR A 386 16.51 36.28 -20.75
N TYR A 387 17.53 35.46 -20.50
CA TYR A 387 18.94 35.88 -20.59
C TYR A 387 19.40 36.10 -22.04
N LYS A 388 18.93 35.28 -22.99
CA LYS A 388 19.23 35.48 -24.43
C LYS A 388 18.48 36.67 -25.05
N ALA A 389 17.50 37.24 -24.34
CA ALA A 389 16.81 38.49 -24.70
C ALA A 389 17.52 39.78 -24.23
N GLY A 390 18.77 39.72 -23.74
CA GLY A 390 19.55 40.91 -23.36
C GLY A 390 19.90 41.89 -24.50
N PRO A 391 20.42 43.09 -24.19
CA PRO A 391 19.81 44.41 -24.36
C PRO A 391 19.84 44.94 -25.81
N LYS A 392 19.25 44.25 -26.79
CA LYS A 392 19.11 44.83 -28.14
C LYS A 392 18.05 45.93 -28.24
N GLN A 393 17.06 45.91 -27.34
CA GLN A 393 15.93 46.84 -27.42
C GLN A 393 16.31 48.29 -27.05
N ASN A 394 17.21 48.52 -26.09
CA ASN A 394 17.58 49.87 -25.66
C ASN A 394 18.47 50.62 -26.67
N GLN A 395 19.34 49.94 -27.41
CA GLN A 395 20.17 50.59 -28.42
C GLN A 395 19.35 50.96 -29.68
N GLU A 396 18.39 50.13 -30.07
CA GLU A 396 17.56 50.37 -31.26
C GLU A 396 16.55 51.51 -31.03
N ILE A 397 15.94 51.58 -29.83
CA ILE A 397 15.02 52.67 -29.44
C ILE A 397 15.77 54.01 -29.37
N GLN A 398 16.98 54.04 -28.81
CA GLN A 398 17.79 55.26 -28.74
C GLN A 398 18.24 55.75 -30.11
N HIS A 399 18.62 54.83 -31.00
CA HIS A 399 19.04 55.19 -32.35
C HIS A 399 17.87 55.76 -33.18
N THR A 400 16.65 55.26 -32.95
CA THR A 400 15.44 55.69 -33.65
C THR A 400 14.92 57.05 -33.13
N ALA A 401 14.95 57.27 -31.81
CA ALA A 401 14.55 58.54 -31.20
C ALA A 401 15.49 59.71 -31.57
N GLU A 402 16.80 59.45 -31.62
CA GLU A 402 17.78 60.43 -32.09
C GLU A 402 17.53 60.82 -33.55
N GLN A 403 17.20 59.84 -34.42
CA GLN A 403 16.84 60.11 -35.82
C GLN A 403 15.54 60.92 -35.96
N MET A 404 14.56 60.73 -35.08
CA MET A 404 13.33 61.52 -35.07
C MET A 404 13.60 62.97 -34.69
N CYS A 405 14.39 63.25 -33.64
CA CYS A 405 14.77 64.62 -33.28
C CYS A 405 15.55 65.32 -34.40
N ASN A 406 16.49 64.60 -35.04
CA ASN A 406 17.29 65.14 -36.13
C ASN A 406 16.47 65.55 -37.38
N LYS A 407 15.22 65.09 -37.51
CA LYS A 407 14.32 65.42 -38.63
C LYS A 407 13.35 66.57 -38.34
N VAL A 408 13.24 67.04 -37.09
CA VAL A 408 12.24 68.06 -36.69
C VAL A 408 12.52 69.41 -37.34
N THR A 409 13.75 69.92 -37.21
CA THR A 409 14.20 71.18 -37.84
C THR A 409 15.70 71.35 -37.64
N GLU A 410 16.36 72.13 -38.49
CA GLU A 410 17.79 72.44 -38.39
C GLU A 410 18.07 73.92 -38.08
N THR A 411 17.03 74.76 -38.04
CA THR A 411 17.19 76.22 -37.98
C THR A 411 16.29 76.89 -36.92
N ASP A 412 15.20 76.26 -36.48
CA ASP A 412 14.25 76.87 -35.55
C ASP A 412 14.32 76.25 -34.15
N ALA A 413 14.85 77.02 -33.20
CA ALA A 413 15.01 76.59 -31.82
C ALA A 413 13.68 76.45 -31.07
N LYS A 414 12.65 77.25 -31.39
CA LYS A 414 11.35 77.17 -30.71
C LYS A 414 10.61 75.90 -31.08
N VAL A 415 10.63 75.53 -32.37
CA VAL A 415 9.99 74.31 -32.87
C VAL A 415 10.68 73.06 -32.33
N CYS A 416 12.02 73.03 -32.31
CA CYS A 416 12.75 71.90 -31.76
C CYS A 416 12.51 71.69 -30.25
N ASN A 417 12.53 72.78 -29.46
CA ASN A 417 12.36 72.70 -28.01
C ASN A 417 10.91 72.47 -27.57
N ALA A 418 9.93 72.68 -28.46
CA ALA A 418 8.52 72.32 -28.23
C ALA A 418 8.28 70.80 -28.29
N THR A 419 9.18 70.04 -28.94
CA THR A 419 9.13 68.57 -28.93
C THR A 419 9.73 68.05 -27.62
N GLU A 420 8.90 67.41 -26.80
CA GLU A 420 9.18 67.12 -25.39
C GLU A 420 10.55 66.47 -25.13
N ILE A 421 10.94 65.51 -25.99
CA ILE A 421 12.17 64.72 -25.87
C ILE A 421 13.39 65.31 -26.60
N CYS A 422 13.24 66.37 -27.40
CA CYS A 422 14.31 66.96 -28.22
C CYS A 422 14.75 68.33 -27.67
N HIS A 423 15.99 68.73 -27.95
CA HIS A 423 16.51 70.06 -27.66
C HIS A 423 17.36 70.61 -28.80
N PHE A 424 17.33 71.93 -28.95
CA PHE A 424 18.12 72.64 -29.95
C PHE A 424 19.50 72.98 -29.42
N VAL A 425 20.53 72.71 -30.23
CA VAL A 425 21.95 72.94 -29.93
C VAL A 425 22.53 73.74 -31.10
N GLU A 426 23.01 74.96 -30.84
CA GLU A 426 23.47 75.88 -31.87
C GLU A 426 24.76 75.42 -32.58
N SER A 427 25.55 74.57 -31.92
CA SER A 427 26.73 73.92 -32.51
C SER A 427 26.90 72.48 -32.02
N ASN A 428 26.93 71.51 -32.93
CA ASN A 428 27.37 70.16 -32.64
C ASN A 428 28.35 69.66 -33.71
N LYS A 429 29.09 68.59 -33.39
CA LYS A 429 30.11 68.00 -34.28
C LYS A 429 29.54 67.30 -35.53
N LYS A 430 28.21 67.22 -35.69
CA LYS A 430 27.51 66.46 -36.74
C LYS A 430 26.64 67.32 -37.67
N GLY A 431 26.59 68.64 -37.48
CA GLY A 431 25.87 69.59 -38.34
C GLY A 431 24.35 69.67 -38.15
N LYS A 432 23.72 68.82 -37.30
CA LYS A 432 22.27 68.82 -37.05
C LYS A 432 21.94 69.49 -35.72
N LYS A 433 21.12 70.54 -35.74
CA LYS A 433 20.92 71.40 -34.56
C LYS A 433 19.81 70.94 -33.61
N CYS A 434 18.92 70.02 -34.00
CA CYS A 434 17.90 69.47 -33.09
C CYS A 434 18.23 68.03 -32.73
N THR A 435 18.55 67.75 -31.47
CA THR A 435 19.03 66.43 -31.01
C THR A 435 18.27 65.95 -29.77
N LEU A 436 18.38 64.66 -29.45
CA LEU A 436 17.68 64.08 -28.30
C LEU A 436 18.23 64.66 -26.98
N LYS A 437 17.35 65.06 -26.06
CA LYS A 437 17.76 65.51 -24.72
C LYS A 437 18.42 64.37 -23.95
N LYS A 438 19.47 64.68 -23.17
CA LYS A 438 20.06 63.70 -22.23
C LYS A 438 19.03 63.17 -21.23
N ASP A 439 18.11 64.02 -20.76
CA ASP A 439 17.04 63.61 -19.85
C ASP A 439 15.88 62.90 -20.57
N GLY A 440 15.67 63.22 -21.86
CA GLY A 440 14.75 62.49 -22.73
C GLY A 440 15.18 61.05 -22.97
N LYS A 441 16.50 60.81 -22.98
CA LYS A 441 17.10 59.46 -23.03
C LYS A 441 16.74 58.62 -21.79
N ALA A 442 16.75 59.24 -20.61
CA ALA A 442 16.34 58.59 -19.35
C ALA A 442 14.82 58.40 -19.25
N LYS A 443 14.02 59.30 -19.85
CA LYS A 443 12.56 59.19 -19.90
C LYS A 443 12.11 58.09 -20.87
N LEU A 444 12.75 57.94 -22.03
CA LEU A 444 12.52 56.83 -22.97
C LEU A 444 12.97 55.47 -22.42
N GLU A 445 14.06 55.41 -21.66
CA GLU A 445 14.47 54.19 -20.93
C GLU A 445 13.48 53.82 -19.81
N LYS A 446 12.81 54.81 -19.19
CA LYS A 446 11.74 54.60 -18.19
C LYS A 446 10.39 54.24 -18.81
N ASP A 447 9.97 54.89 -19.90
CA ASP A 447 8.68 54.63 -20.55
C ASP A 447 8.69 53.30 -21.30
N SER A 448 9.85 52.85 -21.79
CA SER A 448 10.03 51.48 -22.33
C SER A 448 10.04 50.40 -21.23
N GLN A 449 10.06 50.79 -19.95
CA GLN A 449 9.95 49.89 -18.79
C GLN A 449 8.52 49.79 -18.23
N GLU A 450 7.52 50.51 -18.75
CA GLU A 450 6.15 50.46 -18.20
C GLU A 450 5.28 49.29 -18.71
N THR A 451 5.87 48.18 -19.16
CA THR A 451 5.16 46.88 -19.25
C THR A 451 5.93 45.70 -18.67
N GLY A 452 7.01 45.93 -17.92
CA GLY A 452 7.74 44.90 -17.19
C GLY A 452 8.07 45.37 -15.78
N GLY A 453 7.45 44.74 -14.77
CA GLY A 453 7.71 45.03 -13.37
C GLY A 453 9.21 45.00 -13.03
N LYS A 454 9.65 45.95 -12.22
CA LYS A 454 11.02 46.04 -11.73
C LYS A 454 11.37 44.82 -10.87
N ASP A 455 12.09 43.85 -11.43
CA ASP A 455 12.88 42.89 -10.65
C ASP A 455 14.21 43.53 -10.23
N GLY A 456 14.11 44.47 -9.29
CA GLY A 456 15.23 44.73 -8.38
C GLY A 456 15.17 43.65 -7.30
N LYS A 457 15.87 42.53 -7.48
CA LYS A 457 15.97 41.50 -6.44
C LYS A 457 16.55 42.16 -5.18
N PRO A 458 15.83 42.19 -4.03
CA PRO A 458 16.35 42.80 -2.83
C PRO A 458 17.57 42.02 -2.36
N ASP A 459 18.64 42.73 -1.96
CA ASP A 459 19.77 42.11 -1.28
C ASP A 459 19.38 41.79 0.15
N CYS A 460 18.74 40.62 0.33
CA CYS A 460 18.28 40.14 1.63
C CYS A 460 19.40 40.15 2.69
N SER A 461 20.66 39.98 2.27
CA SER A 461 21.83 39.91 3.17
C SER A 461 22.16 41.24 3.84
N SER A 462 21.61 42.35 3.34
CA SER A 462 21.84 43.70 3.87
C SER A 462 20.98 44.05 5.09
N HIS A 463 19.92 43.26 5.36
CA HIS A 463 19.01 43.48 6.49
C HIS A 463 19.55 42.81 7.76
N GLN A 464 19.88 43.64 8.77
CA GLN A 464 20.50 43.19 10.02
C GLN A 464 19.50 42.88 11.14
N ASP A 465 18.21 43.05 10.89
CA ASP A 465 17.13 42.80 11.84
C ASP A 465 15.92 42.13 11.16
N GLN A 466 15.14 41.41 11.97
CA GLN A 466 14.00 40.63 11.49
C GLN A 466 12.92 41.51 10.86
N THR A 467 12.65 42.69 11.42
CA THR A 467 11.59 43.57 10.94
C THR A 467 11.92 44.14 9.56
N SER A 468 13.18 44.53 9.31
CA SER A 468 13.60 44.99 7.99
C SER A 468 13.66 43.85 6.97
N CYS A 469 14.04 42.63 7.39
CA CYS A 469 14.01 41.44 6.54
C CYS A 469 12.60 41.02 6.12
N GLU A 470 11.65 41.07 7.05
CA GLU A 470 10.26 40.64 6.80
C GLU A 470 9.48 41.65 5.95
N LYS A 471 9.81 42.95 6.06
CA LYS A 471 9.25 44.03 5.23
C LYS A 471 9.48 43.85 3.73
N GLU A 472 10.54 43.15 3.33
CA GLU A 472 10.77 42.79 1.91
C GLU A 472 9.70 41.83 1.36
N ASN A 473 8.77 41.38 2.21
CA ASN A 473 7.64 40.54 1.83
C ASN A 473 6.28 41.27 1.93
N ASP A 474 6.26 42.56 2.27
CA ASP A 474 5.04 43.35 2.36
C ASP A 474 4.41 43.54 0.98
N GLY A 475 3.09 43.37 0.90
CA GLY A 475 2.35 43.42 -0.37
C GLY A 475 2.35 42.12 -1.17
N LEU A 476 3.05 41.07 -0.71
CA LEU A 476 2.92 39.73 -1.30
C LEU A 476 1.64 39.03 -0.82
N PRO A 477 0.86 38.42 -1.74
CA PRO A 477 -0.26 37.55 -1.38
C PRO A 477 0.17 36.47 -0.38
N ALA A 478 -0.72 36.05 0.52
CA ALA A 478 -0.41 35.04 1.53
C ALA A 478 0.09 33.69 0.92
N SER A 479 -0.25 33.43 -0.34
CA SER A 479 0.13 32.24 -1.12
C SER A 479 1.37 32.41 -2.01
N SER A 480 2.00 33.59 -2.04
CA SER A 480 3.17 33.85 -2.88
C SER A 480 4.47 33.49 -2.16
N PRO A 481 5.50 33.00 -2.88
CA PRO A 481 6.82 32.78 -2.29
C PRO A 481 7.31 34.10 -1.70
N ARG A 482 7.79 34.06 -0.46
CA ARG A 482 8.45 35.19 0.17
C ARG A 482 9.72 35.54 -0.62
N THR A 483 10.20 36.77 -0.55
CA THR A 483 11.42 37.23 -1.24
C THR A 483 12.65 37.06 -0.36
N CYS A 484 12.52 37.40 0.92
CA CYS A 484 13.56 37.27 1.95
C CYS A 484 13.00 36.55 3.19
N GLY A 485 13.84 35.78 3.89
CA GLY A 485 13.46 35.05 5.10
C GLY A 485 14.51 35.19 6.19
N TRP A 486 14.04 35.49 7.41
CA TRP A 486 14.87 35.53 8.61
C TRP A 486 15.14 34.12 9.11
N ILE A 487 16.41 33.73 9.21
CA ILE A 487 16.82 32.38 9.57
C ILE A 487 17.71 32.39 10.82
N THR A 488 17.58 31.35 11.64
CA THR A 488 18.43 31.09 12.81
C THR A 488 19.28 29.82 12.63
N PHE A 489 19.25 29.23 11.42
CA PHE A 489 19.81 27.91 11.14
C PHE A 489 20.13 27.75 9.64
N THR A 490 21.25 27.12 9.29
CA THR A 490 21.58 26.69 7.91
C THR A 490 22.07 25.23 7.89
N ASP A 491 21.93 24.57 6.74
CA ASP A 491 22.32 23.15 6.59
C ASP A 491 23.84 22.94 6.59
N LYS A 492 24.64 23.99 6.32
CA LYS A 492 26.11 23.93 6.35
C LYS A 492 26.71 24.25 7.73
N GLU A 493 26.07 25.10 8.51
CA GLU A 493 26.65 25.65 9.75
C GLU A 493 25.84 25.29 11.02
N GLY A 494 24.69 24.63 10.86
CA GLY A 494 23.79 24.31 11.97
C GLY A 494 23.10 25.55 12.52
N LYS A 495 22.91 25.61 13.84
CA LYS A 495 22.30 26.78 14.51
C LYS A 495 23.27 27.97 14.39
N LEU A 496 22.83 29.04 13.73
CA LEU A 496 23.66 30.21 13.53
C LEU A 496 23.92 30.92 14.87
N PRO A 497 25.15 31.42 15.11
CA PRO A 497 25.47 32.19 16.31
C PRO A 497 24.71 33.51 16.39
N LYS A 498 24.26 34.04 15.24
CA LYS A 498 23.36 35.20 15.14
C LYS A 498 22.34 34.96 14.02
N PRO A 499 21.06 35.27 14.22
CA PRO A 499 20.05 35.21 13.15
C PRO A 499 20.37 36.20 12.02
N GLU A 500 20.03 35.85 10.78
CA GLU A 500 20.32 36.66 9.59
C GLU A 500 19.24 36.49 8.51
N CYS A 501 19.19 37.43 7.56
CA CYS A 501 18.20 37.46 6.49
C CYS A 501 18.77 36.88 5.18
N ARG A 502 18.09 35.93 4.54
CA ARG A 502 18.54 35.29 3.29
C ARG A 502 17.42 35.16 2.23
N SER A 503 17.80 34.96 0.96
CA SER A 503 16.85 34.84 -0.16
C SER A 503 16.06 33.52 -0.13
N SER A 504 14.78 33.59 -0.49
CA SER A 504 13.79 32.51 -0.37
C SER A 504 13.91 31.32 -1.33
N SER A 505 14.80 31.36 -2.32
CA SER A 505 15.08 30.21 -3.20
C SER A 505 15.54 28.97 -2.42
N LEU A 506 16.04 29.14 -1.19
CA LEU A 506 16.38 28.05 -0.26
C LEU A 506 15.16 27.50 0.49
N LEU A 507 14.06 28.25 0.59
CA LEU A 507 12.86 27.88 1.36
C LEU A 507 11.85 27.06 0.54
N LEU A 508 11.85 27.20 -0.79
CA LEU A 508 10.95 26.44 -1.69
C LEU A 508 11.21 24.92 -1.66
N ASN A 509 12.46 24.49 -1.47
CA ASN A 509 12.81 23.07 -1.32
C ASN A 509 12.20 22.42 -0.06
N LYS A 510 11.91 23.20 0.99
CA LYS A 510 11.26 22.69 2.22
C LYS A 510 9.76 22.48 2.05
N GLN A 511 9.08 23.30 1.24
CA GLN A 511 7.65 23.10 0.99
C GLN A 511 7.37 21.82 0.21
N PHE A 512 8.26 21.39 -0.69
CA PHE A 512 8.15 20.08 -1.35
C PHE A 512 8.30 18.92 -0.36
N ALA A 513 9.34 18.96 0.49
CA ALA A 513 9.49 17.96 1.56
C ALA A 513 8.23 17.92 2.44
N LEU A 514 7.77 19.08 2.92
CA LEU A 514 6.57 19.18 3.75
C LEU A 514 5.27 18.79 3.03
N SER A 515 5.06 19.12 1.75
CA SER A 515 3.83 18.79 1.01
C SER A 515 3.74 17.32 0.65
N VAL A 516 4.89 16.70 0.34
CA VAL A 516 5.06 15.24 0.25
C VAL A 516 4.67 14.67 1.62
N PHE A 517 5.34 15.02 2.71
CA PHE A 517 5.03 14.47 4.04
C PHE A 517 3.60 14.72 4.55
N SER A 518 3.00 15.88 4.26
CA SER A 518 1.66 16.27 4.75
C SER A 518 0.53 15.56 4.01
N ALA A 519 0.67 15.33 2.70
CA ALA A 519 -0.30 14.56 1.93
C ALA A 519 -0.24 13.05 2.27
N PHE A 520 0.94 12.53 2.65
CA PHE A 520 1.13 11.11 2.96
C PHE A 520 0.75 10.73 4.39
N ALA A 521 0.83 11.64 5.36
CA ALA A 521 0.30 11.40 6.72
C ALA A 521 -1.23 11.21 6.74
N ALA A 522 -1.96 11.84 5.81
CA ALA A 522 -3.42 11.74 5.73
C ALA A 522 -3.94 10.44 5.06
N LEU A 523 -3.06 9.67 4.40
CA LEU A 523 -3.40 8.40 3.74
C LEU A 523 -3.03 7.16 4.58
N LEU A 524 -2.39 7.37 5.73
CA LEU A 524 -1.91 6.32 6.65
C LEU A 524 -2.76 6.20 7.93
N PHE A 525 -3.90 6.91 8.02
CA PHE A 525 -4.90 6.81 9.09
C PHE A 525 -6.29 6.53 8.54
#